data_AF-A0A9E3MPC1-F1
#
_entry.id   AF-A0A9E3MPC1-F1
#
_cell.length_a   1.000
_cell.length_b   1.000
_cell.length_c   1.000
_cell.angle_alpha   90.00
_cell.angle_beta   90.00
_cell.angle_gamma   90.00
#
_symmetry.space_group_name_H-M   'P 1'
#
loop_
_entity.id
_entity.type
_entity.pdbx_description
1 polymer ?
#
loop_
_entity_poly.entity_id
_entity_poly.type
_entity_poly.pdbx_seq_one_letter_code
_entity_poly.pdbx_strand_id
1 'polypeptide(L)'
;MDRRLALALSITDVLFIAYWALAGAEQAGLVAVPKAWMYAGFDSPRVVAWNWSFLPIDLAFSATGLLAVRAARRGDPLWRPLSLISLVLTMVAGVMAVGYWALLGEFDPAWFLPNLALLLWPLAFLPRIVCDLGRPG
;
A
#
# COMPACT_ATOMS: atom_id res chain seq x y z
N MET A 1 13.87 13.62 6.36
CA MET A 1 13.44 12.25 6.04
C MET A 1 14.60 11.49 5.43
N ASP A 2 14.75 10.20 5.78
CA ASP A 2 15.74 9.31 5.15
C ASP A 2 15.44 9.12 3.64
N ARG A 3 16.47 9.12 2.78
CA ARG A 3 16.28 8.98 1.32
C ARG A 3 15.65 7.64 0.94
N ARG A 4 15.94 6.56 1.68
CA ARG A 4 15.37 5.23 1.42
C ARG A 4 13.89 5.20 1.78
N LEU A 5 13.50 5.82 2.89
CA LEU A 5 12.10 5.98 3.26
C LEU A 5 11.33 6.81 2.23
N ALA A 6 11.93 7.92 1.78
CA ALA A 6 11.35 8.77 0.75
C ALA A 6 11.03 7.98 -0.53
N LEU A 7 11.99 7.16 -0.95
CA LEU A 7 11.89 6.33 -2.15
C LEU A 7 10.86 5.22 -1.98
N ALA A 8 10.89 4.51 -0.85
CA ALA A 8 9.97 3.42 -0.56
C ALA A 8 8.51 3.89 -0.55
N LEU A 9 8.21 5.02 0.13
CA LEU A 9 6.90 5.65 0.10
C LEU A 9 6.52 6.04 -1.34
N SER A 10 7.35 6.83 -2.01
CA SER A 10 7.03 7.33 -3.36
C SER A 10 6.78 6.22 -4.38
N ILE A 11 7.58 5.15 -4.36
CA ILE A 11 7.39 4.02 -5.28
C ILE A 11 6.10 3.27 -4.94
N THR A 12 5.90 2.91 -3.68
CA THR A 12 4.71 2.16 -3.25
C THR A 12 3.43 2.93 -3.55
N ASP A 13 3.39 4.21 -3.16
CA ASP A 13 2.20 5.05 -3.28
C ASP A 13 1.84 5.31 -4.75
N VAL A 14 2.84 5.59 -5.61
CA VAL A 14 2.60 5.80 -7.04
C VAL A 14 2.13 4.52 -7.72
N LEU A 15 2.71 3.36 -7.36
CA LEU A 15 2.27 2.07 -7.89
C LEU A 15 0.83 1.73 -7.47
N PHE A 16 0.43 2.05 -6.24
CA PHE A 16 -0.94 1.83 -5.78
C PHE A 16 -1.95 2.76 -6.45
N ILE A 17 -1.60 4.03 -6.63
CA ILE A 17 -2.42 4.96 -7.40
C ILE A 17 -2.57 4.47 -8.85
N ALA A 18 -1.48 3.99 -9.46
CA ALA A 18 -1.53 3.43 -10.82
C ALA A 18 -2.37 2.14 -10.88
N TYR A 19 -2.23 1.25 -9.90
CA TYR A 19 -3.04 0.03 -9.77
C TYR A 19 -4.53 0.37 -9.70
N TRP A 20 -4.93 1.27 -8.79
CA TRP A 20 -6.33 1.65 -8.65
C TRP A 20 -6.88 2.43 -9.84
N ALA A 21 -6.05 3.24 -10.51
CA ALA A 21 -6.44 3.87 -11.77
C ALA A 21 -6.70 2.83 -12.86
N LEU A 22 -5.85 1.80 -12.97
CA LEU A 22 -6.03 0.70 -13.92
C LEU A 22 -7.27 -0.14 -13.59
N ALA A 23 -7.46 -0.51 -12.31
CA ALA A 23 -8.62 -1.26 -11.85
C ALA A 23 -9.93 -0.47 -12.09
N GLY A 24 -9.92 0.83 -11.83
CA GLY A 24 -11.06 1.71 -12.13
C GLY A 24 -11.33 1.84 -13.63
N ALA A 25 -10.28 1.94 -14.46
CA ALA A 25 -10.42 2.00 -15.92
C ALA A 25 -10.94 0.68 -16.49
N GLU A 26 -10.51 -0.46 -15.96
CA GLU A 26 -11.02 -1.79 -16.31
C GLU A 26 -12.49 -1.92 -15.93
N GLN A 27 -12.87 -1.55 -14.70
CA GLN A 27 -14.25 -1.57 -14.23
C GLN A 27 -15.18 -0.65 -15.04
N ALA A 28 -14.66 0.46 -15.56
CA ALA A 28 -15.37 1.38 -16.43
C ALA A 28 -15.42 0.94 -17.91
N GLY A 29 -14.78 -0.19 -18.25
CA GLY A 29 -14.71 -0.71 -19.62
C GLY A 29 -13.80 0.09 -20.55
N LEU A 30 -12.93 0.94 -20.01
CA LEU A 30 -11.98 1.76 -20.77
C LEU A 30 -10.74 0.98 -21.19
N VAL A 31 -10.39 -0.06 -20.43
CA VAL A 31 -9.24 -0.95 -20.66
C VAL A 31 -9.70 -2.39 -20.40
N ALA A 32 -9.13 -3.35 -21.13
CA ALA A 32 -9.35 -4.77 -20.85
C ALA A 32 -8.06 -5.38 -20.30
N VAL A 33 -8.11 -5.90 -19.07
CA VAL A 33 -6.97 -6.60 -18.47
C VAL A 33 -7.07 -8.09 -18.82
N PRO A 34 -5.98 -8.72 -19.30
CA PRO A 34 -5.98 -10.15 -19.58
C PRO A 34 -6.35 -10.96 -18.33
N LYS A 35 -7.25 -11.93 -18.48
CA LYS A 35 -7.67 -12.82 -17.38
C LYS A 35 -6.51 -13.55 -16.71
N ALA A 36 -5.45 -13.85 -17.46
CA ALA A 36 -4.24 -14.50 -16.94
C ALA A 36 -3.43 -13.61 -15.97
N TRP A 37 -3.72 -12.32 -15.90
CA TRP A 37 -3.09 -11.39 -14.97
C TRP A 37 -3.94 -11.14 -13.73
N MET A 38 -5.19 -11.60 -13.71
CA MET A 38 -6.12 -11.38 -12.61
C MET A 38 -5.82 -12.28 -11.42
N TYR A 39 -6.19 -11.83 -10.23
CA TYR A 39 -6.07 -12.62 -9.00
C TYR A 39 -7.03 -13.81 -9.00
N ALA A 40 -6.72 -14.82 -8.18
CA ALA A 40 -7.55 -16.01 -8.02
C ALA A 40 -9.00 -15.65 -7.65
N GLY A 41 -9.97 -16.23 -8.36
CA GLY A 41 -11.39 -15.99 -8.10
C GLY A 41 -11.92 -14.61 -8.49
N PHE A 42 -11.26 -13.88 -9.40
CA PHE A 42 -11.69 -12.56 -9.86
C PHE A 42 -13.09 -12.51 -10.50
N ASP A 43 -13.64 -13.65 -10.88
CA ASP A 43 -15.00 -13.83 -11.38
C ASP A 43 -16.04 -13.90 -10.26
N SER A 44 -15.63 -14.19 -9.04
CA SER A 44 -16.50 -14.23 -7.87
C SER A 44 -16.82 -12.82 -7.36
N PRO A 45 -18.11 -12.41 -7.32
CA PRO A 45 -18.50 -11.09 -6.81
C PRO A 45 -18.02 -10.82 -5.38
N ARG A 46 -17.85 -11.88 -4.58
CA ARG A 46 -17.35 -11.77 -3.20
C ARG A 46 -15.86 -11.42 -3.16
N VAL A 47 -15.04 -12.02 -4.03
CA VAL A 47 -13.60 -11.73 -4.11
C VAL A 47 -13.37 -10.35 -4.71
N VAL A 48 -14.19 -9.97 -5.70
CA VAL A 48 -14.20 -8.59 -6.24
C VAL A 48 -14.52 -7.59 -5.13
N ALA A 49 -15.61 -7.78 -4.38
CA ALA A 49 -15.98 -6.89 -3.27
C ALA A 49 -14.89 -6.83 -2.20
N TRP A 50 -14.25 -7.97 -1.91
CA TRP A 50 -13.11 -8.03 -1.00
C TRP A 50 -11.93 -7.20 -1.51
N ASN A 51 -11.51 -7.33 -2.77
CA ASN A 51 -10.44 -6.52 -3.36
C ASN A 51 -10.78 -5.03 -3.33
N TRP A 52 -12.00 -4.65 -3.74
CA TRP A 52 -12.46 -3.26 -3.72
C TRP A 52 -12.56 -2.67 -2.30
N SER A 53 -12.65 -3.50 -1.26
CA SER A 53 -12.60 -3.02 0.12
C SER A 53 -11.22 -2.45 0.52
N PHE A 54 -10.16 -2.74 -0.26
CA PHE A 54 -8.82 -2.17 -0.04
C PHE A 54 -8.67 -0.75 -0.59
N LEU A 55 -9.50 -0.33 -1.56
CA LEU A 55 -9.39 1.00 -2.18
C LEU A 55 -9.28 2.14 -1.14
N PRO A 56 -10.11 2.21 -0.09
CA PRO A 56 -10.02 3.28 0.89
C PRO A 56 -8.69 3.29 1.66
N ILE A 57 -8.20 2.12 2.11
CA ILE A 57 -6.95 2.04 2.88
C ILE A 57 -5.74 2.30 2.00
N ASP A 58 -5.78 1.83 0.75
CA ASP A 58 -4.69 1.99 -0.21
C ASP A 58 -4.50 3.44 -0.63
N LEU A 59 -5.61 4.13 -0.91
CA LEU A 59 -5.57 5.57 -1.17
C LEU A 59 -5.17 6.37 0.07
N ALA A 60 -5.59 5.93 1.27
CA ALA A 60 -5.21 6.61 2.51
C ALA A 60 -3.71 6.50 2.80
N PHE A 61 -3.11 5.30 2.67
CA PHE A 61 -1.66 5.17 2.87
C PHE A 61 -0.88 5.89 1.77
N SER A 62 -1.37 5.88 0.53
CA SER A 62 -0.72 6.56 -0.60
C SER A 62 -0.76 8.07 -0.44
N ALA A 63 -1.90 8.63 -0.04
CA ALA A 63 -2.05 10.06 0.22
C ALA A 63 -1.14 10.50 1.37
N THR A 64 -1.15 9.77 2.48
CA THR A 64 -0.34 10.12 3.66
C THR A 64 1.16 9.96 3.39
N GLY A 65 1.58 8.95 2.62
CA GLY A 65 2.98 8.74 2.23
C GLY A 65 3.52 9.84 1.32
N LEU A 66 2.79 10.21 0.27
CA LEU A 66 3.16 11.32 -0.62
C LEU A 66 3.13 12.68 0.10
N LEU A 67 2.17 12.90 0.99
CA LEU A 67 2.15 14.09 1.84
C LEU A 67 3.35 14.13 2.79
N ALA A 68 3.77 12.99 3.36
CA ALA A 68 4.97 12.90 4.17
C ALA A 68 6.22 13.29 3.37
N VAL A 69 6.35 12.76 2.14
CA VAL A 69 7.46 13.10 1.24
C VAL A 69 7.48 14.59 0.92
N ARG A 70 6.31 15.18 0.64
CA ARG A 70 6.16 16.62 0.36
C ARG A 70 6.51 17.48 1.58
N ALA A 71 6.02 17.14 2.76
CA ALA A 71 6.31 17.84 4.01
C ALA A 71 7.81 17.80 4.31
N ALA A 72 8.45 16.64 4.15
CA ALA A 72 9.88 16.48 4.37
C ALA A 72 10.73 17.35 3.44
N ARG A 73 10.36 17.47 2.15
CA ARG A 73 11.04 18.35 1.19
C ARG A 73 10.93 19.83 1.56
N ARG A 74 9.91 20.21 2.34
CA ARG A 74 9.69 21.58 2.83
C ARG A 74 10.29 21.83 4.20
N GLY A 75 10.94 20.83 4.82
CA GLY A 75 11.43 20.92 6.19
C GLY A 75 10.32 20.89 7.25
N ASP A 76 9.07 20.57 6.88
CA ASP A 76 7.92 20.60 7.78
C ASP A 76 7.92 19.34 8.68
N PRO A 77 7.95 19.47 10.03
CA PRO A 77 8.02 18.34 10.95
C PRO A 77 6.84 17.35 10.85
N LEU A 78 5.72 17.75 10.23
CA LEU A 78 4.57 16.87 9.95
C LEU A 78 4.92 15.63 9.11
N TRP A 79 6.08 15.61 8.43
CA TRP A 79 6.51 14.41 7.71
C TRP A 79 6.59 13.17 8.60
N ARG A 80 6.93 13.31 9.88
CA ARG A 80 7.07 12.17 10.81
C ARG A 80 5.74 11.47 11.12
N PRO A 81 4.70 12.17 11.64
CA PRO A 81 3.41 11.52 11.89
C PRO A 81 2.75 11.02 10.59
N LEU A 82 2.90 11.74 9.47
CA LEU A 82 2.38 11.28 8.18
C LEU A 82 3.06 9.98 7.69
N SER A 83 4.39 9.88 7.83
CA SER A 83 5.11 8.63 7.55
C SER A 83 4.65 7.50 8.45
N LEU A 84 4.43 7.75 9.75
CA LEU A 84 3.93 6.70 10.66
C LEU A 84 2.57 6.16 10.22
N ILE A 85 1.63 7.05 9.92
CA ILE A 85 0.28 6.66 9.45
C ILE A 85 0.39 5.84 8.16
N SER A 86 1.16 6.32 7.18
CA SER A 86 1.35 5.62 5.91
C SER A 86 1.94 4.23 6.09
N LEU A 87 3.01 4.09 6.89
CA LEU A 87 3.66 2.81 7.17
C LEU A 87 2.70 1.81 7.84
N VAL A 88 1.94 2.25 8.84
CA VAL A 88 0.97 1.39 9.55
C VAL A 88 -0.15 0.95 8.62
N LEU A 89 -0.74 1.87 7.85
CA LEU A 89 -1.82 1.52 6.92
C LEU A 89 -1.34 0.59 5.81
N THR A 90 -0.12 0.79 5.30
CA THR A 90 0.52 -0.11 4.32
C THR A 90 0.64 -1.53 4.89
N MET A 91 1.11 -1.65 6.13
CA MET A 91 1.20 -2.95 6.79
C MET A 91 -0.16 -3.60 7.00
N VAL A 92 -1.16 -2.83 7.44
CA VAL A 92 -2.52 -3.34 7.65
C VAL A 92 -3.10 -3.89 6.35
N ALA A 93 -2.96 -3.17 5.23
CA ALA A 93 -3.33 -3.67 3.91
C ALA A 93 -2.59 -4.98 3.58
N GLY A 94 -1.26 -5.01 3.75
CA GLY A 94 -0.45 -6.22 3.54
C GLY A 94 -0.90 -7.42 4.37
N VAL A 95 -1.13 -7.25 5.68
CA VAL A 95 -1.60 -8.31 6.58
C VAL A 95 -2.96 -8.84 6.15
N MET A 96 -3.92 -7.96 5.86
CA MET A 96 -5.26 -8.37 5.45
C MET A 96 -5.22 -9.19 4.16
N ALA A 97 -4.41 -8.78 3.18
CA ALA A 97 -4.26 -9.48 1.92
C ALA A 97 -3.53 -10.83 2.06
N VAL A 98 -2.37 -10.85 2.73
CA VAL A 98 -1.61 -12.08 2.98
C VAL A 98 -2.42 -13.08 3.79
N GLY A 99 -3.11 -12.61 4.83
CA GLY A 99 -3.96 -13.45 5.67
C GLY A 99 -5.11 -14.08 4.88
N TYR A 100 -5.79 -13.30 4.05
CA TYR A 100 -6.85 -13.80 3.19
C TYR A 100 -6.37 -14.90 2.24
N TRP A 101 -5.28 -14.65 1.50
CA TRP A 101 -4.75 -15.61 0.54
C TRP A 101 -4.21 -16.88 1.21
N ALA A 102 -3.50 -16.73 2.34
CA ALA A 102 -3.00 -17.87 3.11
C ALA A 102 -4.13 -18.77 3.65
N LEU A 103 -5.26 -18.19 4.08
CA LEU A 103 -6.43 -18.96 4.54
C LEU A 103 -7.09 -19.75 3.40
N LEU A 104 -7.03 -19.25 2.18
CA LEU A 104 -7.53 -19.94 0.99
C LEU A 104 -6.52 -20.93 0.40
N GLY A 105 -5.27 -20.93 0.86
CA GLY A 105 -4.20 -21.75 0.29
C GLY A 105 -3.71 -21.26 -1.07
N GLU A 106 -4.00 -20.00 -1.42
CA GLU A 106 -3.64 -19.38 -2.70
C GLU A 106 -2.32 -18.62 -2.57
N PHE A 107 -1.30 -19.06 -3.33
CA PHE A 107 0.06 -18.53 -3.23
C PHE A 107 0.65 -18.14 -4.59
N ASP A 108 -0.19 -17.71 -5.55
CA ASP A 108 0.29 -17.15 -6.81
C ASP A 108 1.32 -16.04 -6.53
N PRO A 109 2.59 -16.21 -6.92
CA PRO A 109 3.64 -15.24 -6.63
C PRO A 109 3.34 -13.84 -7.16
N ALA A 110 2.60 -13.71 -8.27
CA ALA A 110 2.26 -12.43 -8.87
C ALA A 110 1.37 -11.56 -7.95
N TRP A 111 0.58 -12.19 -7.08
CA TRP A 111 -0.32 -11.53 -6.15
C TRP A 111 0.12 -11.63 -4.70
N PHE A 112 0.70 -12.75 -4.31
CA PHE A 112 1.11 -12.98 -2.93
C PHE A 112 2.35 -12.15 -2.55
N LEU A 113 3.37 -12.10 -3.41
CA LEU A 113 4.63 -11.41 -3.09
C LEU A 113 4.47 -9.89 -2.96
N PRO A 114 3.72 -9.18 -3.82
CA PRO A 114 3.49 -7.75 -3.62
C PRO A 114 2.79 -7.47 -2.28
N ASN A 115 1.76 -8.25 -1.92
CA ASN A 115 1.06 -8.11 -0.64
C ASN A 115 1.98 -8.40 0.56
N LEU A 116 2.84 -9.41 0.45
CA LEU A 116 3.85 -9.71 1.46
C LEU A 116 4.88 -8.57 1.59
N ALA A 117 5.27 -7.95 0.48
CA ALA A 117 6.18 -6.81 0.52
C ALA A 117 5.58 -5.64 1.33
N LEU A 118 4.28 -5.35 1.18
CA LEU A 118 3.58 -4.30 1.94
C LEU A 118 3.60 -4.54 3.44
N LEU A 119 3.56 -5.80 3.86
CA LEU A 119 3.72 -6.15 5.26
C LEU A 119 5.16 -5.93 5.74
N LEU A 120 6.14 -6.35 4.94
CA LEU A 120 7.52 -6.47 5.41
C LEU A 120 8.33 -5.17 5.33
N TRP A 121 8.23 -4.42 4.24
CA TRP A 121 9.11 -3.26 4.06
C TRP A 121 8.89 -2.14 5.10
N PRO A 122 7.65 -1.85 5.56
CA PRO A 122 7.45 -0.78 6.54
C PRO A 122 8.10 -1.07 7.89
N LEU A 123 8.23 -2.35 8.26
CA LEU A 123 8.89 -2.79 9.51
C LEU A 123 10.35 -2.31 9.60
N ALA A 124 11.03 -2.15 8.47
CA ALA A 124 12.40 -1.65 8.45
C ALA A 124 12.54 -0.18 8.87
N PHE A 125 11.45 0.59 8.78
CA PHE A 125 11.44 2.04 9.06
C PHE A 125 10.66 2.42 10.31
N LEU A 126 9.67 1.61 10.71
CA LEU A 126 8.76 1.89 11.82
C LEU A 126 9.48 2.25 13.14
N PRO A 127 10.49 1.47 13.61
CA PRO A 127 11.13 1.75 14.90
C PRO A 127 11.79 3.14 14.94
N ARG A 128 12.44 3.52 13.83
CA ARG A 128 13.09 4.83 13.72
C ARG A 128 12.09 5.97 13.76
N ILE A 129 10.97 5.86 13.05
CA ILE A 129 9.92 6.89 13.04
C ILE A 129 9.30 7.05 14.43
N VAL A 130 9.03 5.96 15.13
CA VAL A 130 8.50 5.99 16.50
C VAL A 130 9.50 6.66 17.45
N CYS A 131 10.78 6.30 17.39
CA CYS A 131 11.81 6.96 18.20
C CYS A 131 11.94 8.46 17.88
N ASP A 132 11.88 8.84 16.60
CA ASP A 132 11.98 10.24 16.18
C ASP A 132 10.80 11.10 16.65
N LEU A 133 9.61 10.50 16.80
CA LEU A 133 8.42 11.17 17.35
C LEU A 133 8.44 11.29 18.87
N GLY A 134 9.10 10.36 19.57
CA GLY A 134 9.19 10.35 21.03
C GLY A 134 10.27 11.26 21.63
N ARG A 135 11.14 11.86 20.80
CA ARG A 135 12.17 12.80 21.27
C ARG A 135 11.53 14.16 21.58
N PRO A 136 11.78 14.77 22.76
CA PRO A 136 11.43 16.17 23.01
C PRO A 136 12.10 17.05 21.95
N GLY A 137 11.32 17.95 21.35
CA GLY A 137 11.78 18.92 20.34
C GLY A 137 12.63 20.05 20.93
#